data_AF-A0A534JL35-F1
#
_entry.id   AF-A0A534JL35-F1
#
_cell.length_a   1.000
_cell.length_b   1.000
_cell.length_c   1.000
_cell.angle_alpha   90.00
_cell.angle_beta   90.00
_cell.angle_gamma   90.00
#
_symmetry.space_group_name_H-M   'P 1'
#
loop_
_entity.id
_entity.type
_entity.pdbx_description
1 polymer ?
#
loop_
_entity_poly.entity_id
_entity_poly.type
_entity_poly.pdbx_seq_one_letter_code
_entity_poly.pdbx_strand_id
1 'polypeptide(L)'
;MADRFFCFACGRDHRVGSDIARDHKRYSIEGGHESGGIFSDLREFYLQTKGIAAAFRILGLENVRVHPPRFGRGWPSPAVIENAYRVQARRHHPDAGGDPHEFRKVQWAIEVLRRYRPPDA
;
A
#
# COMPACT_ATOMS: atom_id res chain seq x y z
N MET A 1 -10.56 -2.05 -19.23
CA MET A 1 -10.24 -2.51 -17.87
C MET A 1 -8.74 -2.46 -17.68
N ALA A 2 -8.24 -1.99 -16.54
CA ALA A 2 -6.81 -1.92 -16.30
C ALA A 2 -6.24 -3.35 -16.37
N ASP A 3 -5.44 -3.65 -17.40
CA ASP A 3 -4.77 -4.94 -17.56
C ASP A 3 -3.65 -5.12 -16.53
N ARG A 4 -3.52 -4.21 -15.56
CA ARG A 4 -2.42 -4.17 -14.59
C ARG A 4 -2.94 -3.95 -13.18
N PHE A 5 -2.27 -4.58 -12.22
CA PHE A 5 -2.48 -4.36 -10.78
C PHE A 5 -1.14 -4.21 -10.06
N PHE A 6 -1.12 -3.42 -9.00
CA PHE A 6 0.05 -3.27 -8.14
C PHE A 6 0.06 -4.32 -7.03
N CYS A 7 1.14 -5.10 -6.94
CA CYS A 7 1.37 -6.05 -5.87
C CYS A 7 2.17 -5.40 -4.74
N PHE A 8 1.55 -5.18 -3.58
CA PHE A 8 2.25 -4.55 -2.45
C PHE A 8 3.36 -5.44 -1.85
N ALA A 9 3.29 -6.76 -2.06
CA ALA A 9 4.27 -7.70 -1.54
C ALA A 9 5.61 -7.62 -2.26
N CYS A 10 5.62 -7.40 -3.58
CA CYS A 10 6.85 -7.23 -4.37
C CYS A 10 7.12 -5.76 -4.77
N GLY A 11 6.13 -4.87 -4.63
CA GLY A 11 6.22 -3.46 -4.98
C GLY A 11 6.25 -3.19 -6.47
N ARG A 12 5.58 -4.01 -7.29
CA ARG A 12 5.58 -3.90 -8.76
C ARG A 12 4.20 -4.06 -9.35
N ASP A 13 4.03 -3.52 -10.56
CA ASP A 13 2.85 -3.73 -11.38
C ASP A 13 2.96 -4.99 -12.22
N HIS A 14 1.90 -5.79 -12.22
CA HIS A 14 1.79 -7.03 -12.96
C HIS A 14 0.63 -6.97 -13.93
N ARG A 15 0.78 -7.62 -15.10
CA ARG A 15 -0.33 -7.81 -16.04
C ARG A 15 -1.21 -8.99 -15.58
N VAL A 16 -2.53 -8.84 -15.58
CA VAL A 16 -3.47 -9.83 -15.03
C VAL A 16 -3.32 -11.21 -15.69
N GLY A 17 -2.96 -11.27 -16.97
CA GLY A 17 -2.75 -12.52 -17.73
C GLY A 17 -1.33 -13.11 -17.69
N SER A 18 -0.41 -12.54 -16.89
CA SER A 18 0.96 -13.09 -16.79
C SER A 18 1.04 -14.28 -15.83
N ASP A 19 2.01 -15.19 -16.02
CA ASP A 19 2.21 -16.34 -15.14
C ASP A 19 2.43 -15.93 -13.67
N ILE A 20 3.13 -14.81 -13.47
CA ILE A 20 3.43 -14.24 -12.15
C ILE A 20 2.16 -13.68 -11.49
N ALA A 21 1.18 -13.24 -12.28
CA ALA A 21 -0.02 -12.60 -11.74
C ALA A 21 -0.85 -13.55 -10.89
N ARG A 22 -0.92 -14.84 -11.24
CA ARG A 22 -1.71 -15.82 -10.47
C ARG A 22 -1.32 -15.83 -8.99
N ASP A 23 -0.03 -15.78 -8.70
CA ASP A 23 0.47 -15.79 -7.33
C ASP A 23 0.44 -14.42 -6.65
N HIS A 24 0.60 -13.36 -7.44
CA HIS A 24 0.72 -12.00 -6.92
C HIS A 24 -0.62 -11.28 -6.77
N LYS A 25 -1.67 -11.72 -7.48
CA LYS A 25 -2.99 -11.08 -7.49
C LYS A 25 -3.60 -10.97 -6.09
N ARG A 26 -3.35 -11.96 -5.22
CA ARG A 26 -3.78 -11.96 -3.80
C ARG A 26 -3.22 -10.77 -2.99
N TYR A 27 -2.10 -10.19 -3.45
CA TYR A 27 -1.45 -9.02 -2.85
C TYR A 27 -1.73 -7.73 -3.65
N SER A 28 -2.79 -7.72 -4.46
CA SER A 28 -3.25 -6.51 -5.15
C SER A 28 -3.76 -5.46 -4.16
N ILE A 29 -3.51 -4.19 -4.47
CA ILE A 29 -4.07 -3.03 -3.75
C ILE A 29 -5.57 -2.87 -4.02
N GLU A 30 -6.04 -3.31 -5.18
CA GLU A 30 -7.45 -3.19 -5.60
C GLU A 30 -8.35 -4.20 -4.86
N GLY A 31 -7.75 -5.07 -4.04
CA GLY A 31 -8.45 -6.22 -3.49
C GLY A 31 -8.75 -7.26 -4.56
N GLY A 32 -9.31 -8.39 -4.12
CA GLY A 32 -9.58 -9.55 -4.98
C GLY A 32 -8.51 -10.63 -4.80
N HIS A 33 -8.85 -11.89 -4.56
CA HIS A 33 -10.11 -12.59 -4.74
C HIS A 33 -10.34 -13.54 -3.56
N GLU A 34 -11.60 -13.60 -3.12
CA GLU A 34 -12.29 -14.78 -2.58
C GLU A 34 -11.39 -15.83 -1.92
N SER A 35 -11.04 -15.59 -0.67
CA SER A 35 -10.48 -16.65 0.15
C SER A 35 -10.83 -16.35 1.60
N GLY A 36 -12.07 -16.69 1.98
CA GLY A 36 -12.48 -16.71 3.37
C GLY A 36 -11.59 -17.65 4.21
N GLY A 37 -11.54 -17.41 5.52
CA GLY A 37 -10.72 -18.20 6.45
C GLY A 37 -9.23 -17.85 6.40
N ILE A 38 -8.36 -18.87 6.48
CA ILE A 38 -6.89 -18.79 6.67
C ILE A 38 -6.18 -17.83 5.70
N PHE A 39 -6.70 -17.67 4.48
CA PHE A 39 -6.07 -16.81 3.47
C PHE A 39 -6.32 -15.31 3.69
N SER A 40 -7.45 -14.93 4.29
CA SER A 40 -7.67 -13.55 4.76
C SER A 40 -6.64 -13.20 5.84
N ASP A 41 -6.39 -14.12 6.76
CA ASP A 41 -5.38 -13.95 7.82
C ASP A 41 -3.97 -13.83 7.25
N LEU A 42 -3.65 -14.65 6.23
CA LEU A 42 -2.35 -14.58 5.55
C LEU A 42 -2.18 -13.24 4.81
N ARG A 43 -3.20 -12.76 4.10
CA ARG A 43 -3.14 -11.46 3.42
C ARG A 43 -3.00 -10.32 4.42
N GLU A 44 -3.76 -10.35 5.51
CA GLU A 44 -3.69 -9.39 6.60
C GLU A 44 -2.28 -9.39 7.23
N PHE A 45 -1.71 -10.56 7.50
CA PHE A 45 -0.32 -10.70 7.95
C PHE A 45 0.67 -10.06 6.96
N TYR A 46 0.53 -10.30 5.65
CA TYR A 46 1.38 -9.67 4.64
C TYR A 46 1.11 -8.17 4.46
N LEU A 47 -0.07 -7.68 4.79
CA LEU A 47 -0.38 -6.25 4.74
C LEU A 47 0.37 -5.52 5.88
N GLN A 48 0.31 -6.07 7.10
CA GLN A 48 1.11 -5.62 8.24
C GLN A 48 2.62 -5.79 7.93
N THR A 49 2.97 -6.95 7.36
CA THR A 49 4.17 -7.45 6.66
C THR A 49 5.02 -6.62 5.70
N LYS A 50 4.38 -6.25 4.62
CA LYS A 50 5.00 -5.76 3.39
C LYS A 50 4.19 -4.60 2.88
N GLY A 51 2.87 -4.62 3.12
CA GLY A 51 1.96 -3.52 2.82
C GLY A 51 2.36 -2.20 3.48
N ILE A 52 2.63 -2.18 4.79
CA ILE A 52 3.10 -0.97 5.47
C ILE A 52 4.39 -0.42 4.84
N ALA A 53 5.36 -1.29 4.56
CA ALA A 53 6.62 -0.89 3.92
C ALA A 53 6.42 -0.42 2.47
N ALA A 54 5.47 -1.00 1.74
CA ALA A 54 5.09 -0.55 0.40
C ALA A 54 4.37 0.80 0.46
N ALA A 55 3.49 1.01 1.44
CA ALA A 55 2.78 2.27 1.65
C ALA A 55 3.75 3.42 1.97
N PHE A 56 4.75 3.20 2.84
CA PHE A 56 5.82 4.18 3.06
C PHE A 56 6.56 4.51 1.77
N ARG A 57 6.95 3.51 0.97
CA ARG A 57 7.62 3.74 -0.32
C ARG A 57 6.76 4.52 -1.32
N ILE A 58 5.47 4.19 -1.44
CA ILE A 58 4.53 4.91 -2.32
C ILE A 58 4.43 6.39 -1.90
N LEU A 59 4.44 6.68 -0.59
CA LEU A 59 4.43 8.06 -0.10
C LEU A 59 5.82 8.74 -0.14
N GLY A 60 6.87 8.07 -0.60
CA GLY A 60 8.24 8.60 -0.66
C GLY A 60 8.97 8.61 0.69
N LEU A 61 8.52 7.81 1.66
CA LEU A 61 9.09 7.68 3.00
C LEU A 61 10.03 6.46 3.08
N GLU A 62 11.10 6.45 2.28
CA GLU A 62 11.92 5.25 2.04
C GLU A 62 12.79 4.80 3.23
N ASN A 63 13.08 5.70 4.17
CA ASN A 63 13.98 5.43 5.29
C ASN A 63 13.27 5.07 6.60
N VAL A 64 11.97 4.79 6.56
CA VAL A 64 11.20 4.46 7.75
C VAL A 64 11.45 3.01 8.18
N ARG A 65 12.03 2.83 9.36
CA ARG A 65 12.23 1.53 10.01
C ARG A 65 11.24 1.37 11.16
N VAL A 66 10.17 0.63 10.92
CA VAL A 66 9.22 0.23 11.97
C VAL A 66 9.63 -1.14 12.50
N HIS A 67 9.87 -1.25 13.80
CA HIS A 67 10.23 -2.51 14.44
C HIS A 67 9.00 -3.29 14.94
N PRO A 68 8.99 -4.63 14.83
CA PRO A 68 7.89 -5.46 15.35
C PRO A 68 7.72 -5.36 16.88
N PRO A 69 6.48 -5.46 17.41
CA PRO A 69 5.22 -5.56 16.66
C PRO A 69 4.96 -4.23 15.96
N ARG A 70 4.57 -4.25 14.68
CA ARG A 70 4.63 -3.08 13.77
C ARG A 70 3.69 -1.93 14.17
N PHE A 71 2.95 -2.13 15.25
CA PHE A 71 2.31 -1.13 16.07
C PHE A 71 3.34 -0.65 17.12
N GLY A 72 4.12 0.41 16.85
CA GLY A 72 5.19 0.78 17.77
C GLY A 72 6.08 1.96 17.37
N ARG A 73 7.31 1.99 17.91
CA ARG A 73 8.29 3.08 17.69
C ARG A 73 8.79 3.14 16.24
N GLY A 74 9.24 4.32 15.82
CA GLY A 74 9.80 4.56 14.49
C GLY A 74 8.79 4.98 13.42
N TRP A 75 7.51 5.09 13.77
CA TRP A 75 6.51 5.68 12.88
C TRP A 75 6.74 7.20 12.74
N PRO A 76 6.66 7.76 11.52
CA PRO A 76 6.62 9.21 11.34
C PRO A 76 5.41 9.82 12.06
N SER A 77 5.45 11.11 12.41
CA SER A 77 4.28 11.79 12.99
C SER A 77 3.09 11.82 12.03
N PRO A 78 1.84 12.02 12.51
CA PRO A 78 0.67 12.06 11.64
C PRO A 78 0.83 13.15 10.58
N ALA A 79 1.35 14.31 10.99
CA ALA A 79 1.62 15.43 10.11
C ALA A 79 2.61 15.10 8.98
N VAL A 80 3.67 14.31 9.26
CA VAL A 80 4.62 13.88 8.22
C VAL A 80 3.95 12.97 7.20
N ILE A 81 3.15 12.00 7.67
CA ILE A 81 2.42 11.08 6.78
C ILE A 81 1.41 11.85 5.93
N GLU A 82 0.62 12.73 6.53
CA GLU A 82 -0.39 13.53 5.83
C GLU A 82 0.23 14.51 4.84
N ASN A 83 1.38 15.12 5.16
CA ASN A 83 2.09 15.97 4.22
C ASN A 83 2.62 15.17 3.03
N ALA A 84 3.23 14.00 3.27
CA ALA A 84 3.70 13.12 2.20
C ALA A 84 2.55 12.68 1.28
N TYR A 85 1.40 12.31 1.86
CA TYR A 85 0.18 12.04 1.12
C TYR A 85 -0.23 13.23 0.25
N ARG A 86 -0.34 14.44 0.80
CA ARG A 86 -0.73 15.64 0.03
C ARG A 86 0.22 15.96 -1.11
N VAL A 87 1.52 15.71 -0.94
CA VAL A 87 2.52 15.88 -2.01
C VAL A 87 2.26 14.88 -3.15
N GLN A 88 2.16 13.59 -2.84
CA GLN A 88 1.93 12.57 -3.87
C GLN A 88 0.55 12.67 -4.52
N ALA A 89 -0.48 12.97 -3.73
CA ALA A 89 -1.84 13.16 -4.21
C ALA A 89 -1.93 14.30 -5.23
N ARG A 90 -1.31 15.45 -4.94
CA ARG A 90 -1.24 16.57 -5.89
C ARG A 90 -0.47 16.21 -7.16
N ARG A 91 0.62 15.46 -7.04
CA ARG A 91 1.45 15.04 -8.18
C ARG A 91 0.72 14.10 -9.13
N HIS A 92 -0.06 13.16 -8.58
CA HIS A 92 -0.70 12.10 -9.35
C HIS A 92 -2.20 12.33 -9.58
N HIS A 93 -2.76 13.46 -9.15
CA HIS A 93 -4.20 13.71 -9.24
C HIS A 93 -4.70 13.66 -10.70
N PRO A 94 -5.73 12.85 -11.02
CA PRO A 94 -6.28 12.76 -12.37
C PRO A 94 -6.73 14.10 -12.94
N ASP A 95 -7.39 14.94 -12.13
CA ASP A 95 -7.85 16.28 -12.56
C ASP A 95 -6.71 17.24 -12.91
N ALA A 96 -5.48 16.95 -12.45
CA ALA A 96 -4.27 17.70 -12.80
C ALA A 96 -3.49 17.03 -13.95
N GLY A 97 -4.08 16.05 -14.63
CA GLY A 97 -3.42 15.26 -15.69
C GLY A 97 -2.51 14.14 -15.18
N GLY A 98 -2.57 13.81 -13.89
CA GLY A 98 -1.80 12.72 -13.29
C GLY A 98 -2.33 11.33 -13.64
N ASP A 99 -1.49 10.30 -13.47
CA ASP A 99 -1.87 8.91 -13.73
C ASP A 99 -2.87 8.39 -12.68
N PRO A 100 -4.12 8.04 -13.07
CA PRO A 100 -5.11 7.51 -12.14
C PRO A 100 -4.68 6.21 -11.44
N HIS A 101 -3.84 5.40 -12.09
CA HIS A 101 -3.33 4.18 -11.50
C HIS A 101 -2.32 4.47 -10.38
N GLU A 102 -1.40 5.41 -10.58
CA GLU A 102 -0.52 5.88 -9.50
C GLU A 102 -1.31 6.56 -8.38
N PHE A 103 -2.34 7.34 -8.72
CA PHE A 103 -3.21 7.94 -7.71
C PHE A 103 -3.91 6.89 -6.83
N ARG A 104 -4.37 5.77 -7.41
CA ARG A 104 -4.93 4.66 -6.63
C ARG A 104 -3.92 4.06 -5.66
N LYS A 105 -2.64 3.92 -6.04
CA LYS A 105 -1.58 3.48 -5.12
C LYS A 105 -1.44 4.45 -3.95
N VAL A 106 -1.46 5.76 -4.22
CA VAL A 106 -1.36 6.81 -3.20
C VAL A 106 -2.52 6.75 -2.21
N GLN A 107 -3.76 6.60 -2.69
CA GLN A 107 -4.95 6.44 -1.83
C GLN A 107 -4.85 5.20 -0.96
N TRP A 108 -4.52 4.05 -1.57
CA TRP A 108 -4.33 2.81 -0.82
C TRP A 108 -3.23 2.93 0.25
N ALA A 109 -2.13 3.62 -0.06
CA ALA A 109 -1.02 3.77 0.88
C ALA A 109 -1.43 4.57 2.13
N ILE A 110 -2.16 5.69 1.96
CA ILE A 110 -2.60 6.48 3.12
C ILE A 110 -3.63 5.72 3.97
N GLU A 111 -4.53 4.95 3.34
CA GLU A 111 -5.49 4.10 4.07
C GLU A 111 -4.80 3.04 4.92
N VAL A 112 -3.81 2.35 4.36
CA VAL A 112 -3.00 1.35 5.09
C VAL A 112 -2.30 1.99 6.28
N LEU A 113 -1.64 3.13 6.09
CA LEU A 113 -0.92 3.79 7.18
C LEU A 113 -1.87 4.29 8.27
N ARG A 114 -3.04 4.85 7.92
CA ARG A 114 -4.06 5.26 8.90
C ARG A 114 -4.62 4.08 9.69
N ARG A 115 -4.81 2.93 9.04
CA ARG A 115 -5.34 1.71 9.68
C ARG A 115 -4.37 1.10 10.70
N TYR A 116 -3.07 1.08 10.40
CA TYR A 116 -2.09 0.36 11.22
C TYR A 116 -1.19 1.24 12.08
N ARG A 117 -1.21 2.56 11.90
CA ARG A 117 -0.48 3.47 12.78
C ARG A 117 -1.00 3.28 14.22
N PRO A 118 -0.11 3.10 15.20
CA PRO A 118 -0.54 3.10 16.60
C PRO A 118 -1.13 4.47 16.97
N PRO A 119 -2.12 4.52 17.88
CA PRO A 119 -2.60 5.78 18.43
C PRO A 119 -1.45 6.52 19.13
N ASP A 120 -1.50 7.85 19.12
CA ASP A 120 -0.58 8.65 19.93
C ASP A 120 -0.92 8.38 21.41
N ALA A 121 0.09 8.00 22.21
CA ALA A 121 -0.06 7.63 23.62
C ALA A 121 -0.17 8.84 24.54
#